data_AF-A0A2G5XMK9-F1
#
_entry.id   AF-A0A2G5XMK9-F1
#
_cell.length_a   1.000
_cell.length_b   1.000
_cell.length_c   1.000
_cell.angle_alpha   90.00
_cell.angle_beta   90.00
_cell.angle_gamma   90.00
#
_symmetry.space_group_name_H-M   'P 1'
#
loop_
_entity.id
_entity.type
_entity.pdbx_description
1 polymer ?
#
loop_
_entity_poly.entity_id
_entity_poly.type
_entity_poly.pdbx_seq_one_letter_code
_entity_poly.pdbx_strand_id
1 'polypeptide(L)' 'MSCRTAVNQHLHILVNAGLVRRQRVGHETRFMLNSEPLIELRGWLSFFGPYWDENLLALKEYIGIDND' A
#
# COMPACT_ATOMS: atom_id res chain seq x y z
N MET A 1 5.13 18.60 14.78
CA MET A 1 3.82 17.95 14.52
C MET A 1 3.63 16.88 15.59
N SER A 2 2.53 16.88 16.36
CA SER A 2 2.36 15.89 17.43
C SER A 2 2.09 14.50 16.85
N CYS A 3 2.55 13.44 17.53
CA CYS A 3 2.32 12.04 17.11
C CYS A 3 0.83 11.76 16.81
N ARG A 4 -0.09 12.35 17.59
CA ARG A 4 -1.55 12.24 17.38
C ARG A 4 -2.01 12.75 16.01
N THR A 5 -1.41 13.81 15.49
CA THR A 5 -1.75 14.36 14.16
C THR A 5 -1.20 13.49 13.05
N ALA A 6 0.04 12.99 13.19
CA ALA A 6 0.64 12.06 12.23
C ALA A 6 -0.17 10.76 12.11
N VAL A 7 -0.55 10.17 13.26
CA VAL A 7 -1.40 8.97 13.30
C VAL A 7 -2.76 9.21 12.65
N ASN A 8 -3.40 10.35 12.90
CA ASN A 8 -4.68 10.69 12.25
C ASN A 8 -4.55 10.81 10.73
N GLN A 9 -3.47 11.40 10.25
CA GLN A 9 -3.20 11.53 8.82
C GLN A 9 -3.02 10.14 8.17
N HIS A 10 -2.27 9.24 8.82
CA HIS A 10 -2.09 7.87 8.33
C HIS A 10 -3.43 7.12 8.31
N LEU A 11 -4.24 7.24 9.37
CA LEU A 11 -5.58 6.64 9.42
C LEU A 11 -6.50 7.18 8.32
N HIS A 12 -6.39 8.46 7.96
CA HIS A 12 -7.16 9.05 6.87
C HIS A 12 -6.76 8.48 5.51
N ILE A 13 -5.46 8.34 5.25
CA ILE A 13 -4.93 7.72 4.03
C ILE A 13 -5.40 6.26 3.93
N LEU A 14 -5.31 5.50 5.02
CA LEU A 14 -5.72 4.10 5.05
C LEU A 14 -7.24 3.92 4.86
N VAL A 15 -8.06 4.85 5.35
CA VAL A 15 -9.51 4.85 5.09
C VAL A 15 -9.79 5.16 3.63
N ASN A 16 -9.12 6.15 3.04
CA ASN A 16 -9.30 6.51 1.63
C ASN A 16 -8.87 5.38 0.68
N ALA A 17 -7.83 4.63 1.05
CA ALA A 17 -7.40 3.43 0.32
C ALA A 17 -8.30 2.21 0.54
N GLY A 18 -9.37 2.32 1.35
CA GLY A 18 -10.27 1.22 1.69
C GLY A 18 -9.67 0.17 2.63
N LEU A 19 -8.41 0.34 3.06
CA LEU A 19 -7.62 -0.58 3.88
C LEU A 19 -8.07 -0.59 5.35
N VAL A 20 -8.78 0.45 5.79
CA VAL A 20 -9.31 0.56 7.15
C VAL A 20 -10.72 1.10 7.08
N ARG A 21 -11.64 0.52 7.86
CA ARG A 21 -12.99 1.04 8.07
C ARG A 21 -13.04 1.87 9.33
N ARG A 22 -13.73 3.01 9.25
CA ARG A 22 -14.02 3.88 10.38
C ARG A 22 -15.43 3.60 10.89
N GLN A 23 -15.57 3.28 12.18
CA GLN A 23 -16.86 3.12 12.84
C GLN A 23 -16.95 4.05 14.05
N ARG A 24 -18.01 4.86 14.11
CA ARG A 24 -18.28 5.70 15.29
C ARG A 24 -19.12 4.91 16.30
N VAL A 25 -18.57 4.69 17.48
CA VAL A 25 -19.24 3.98 18.58
C VAL A 25 -19.31 4.93 19.76
N GLY A 26 -20.49 5.55 19.94
CA GLY A 26 -20.69 6.62 20.92
C GLY A 26 -19.79 7.84 20.65
N HIS A 27 -18.94 8.17 21.63
CA HIS A 27 -17.96 9.27 21.55
C HIS A 27 -16.60 8.83 21.01
N GLU A 28 -16.42 7.54 20.70
CA GLU A 28 -15.17 7.00 20.18
C GLU A 28 -15.26 6.73 18.67
N THR A 29 -14.15 6.94 17.98
CA THR A 29 -13.98 6.51 16.60
C THR A 29 -13.05 5.30 16.60
N ARG A 30 -13.59 4.15 16.20
CA ARG A 30 -12.84 2.89 16.07
C ARG A 30 -12.42 2.70 14.63
N PHE A 31 -11.19 2.22 14.45
CA PHE A 31 -10.61 1.89 13.15
C PHE A 31 -10.40 0.38 13.11
N MET A 32 -10.97 -0.28 12.10
CA MET A 32 -10.83 -1.72 11.91
C MET A 32 -10.14 -1.98 10.57
N LEU A 33 -9.14 -2.86 10.57
CA LEU A 33 -8.46 -3.25 9.32
C LEU A 33 -9.46 -3.91 8.37
N ASN A 34 -9.39 -3.53 7.10
CA ASN A 34 -10.09 -4.17 6.00
C ASN A 34 -9.04 -4.81 5.07
N SER A 35 -8.89 -6.13 5.15
CA SER A 35 -7.90 -6.87 4.37
C SER A 35 -8.35 -7.16 2.93
N GLU A 36 -9.62 -6.93 2.62
CA GLU A 36 -10.24 -7.20 1.33
C GLU A 36 -9.52 -6.50 0.14
N PRO A 37 -9.16 -5.20 0.20
CA PRO A 37 -8.45 -4.53 -0.89
C PRO A 37 -7.01 -5.03 -1.05
N LEU A 38 -6.39 -5.55 0.02
CA LEU A 38 -5.05 -6.15 -0.04
C LEU A 38 -5.06 -7.52 -0.72
N ILE A 39 -6.20 -8.23 -0.69
CA ILE A 39 -6.36 -9.51 -1.38
C ILE A 39 -6.51 -9.25 -2.89
N GLU A 40 -7.32 -8.27 -3.27
CA GLU A 40 -7.48 -7.84 -4.66
C GLU A 40 -6.14 -7.34 -5.24
N LEU A 41 -5.42 -6.51 -4.50
CA LEU A 41 -4.09 -6.03 -4.88
C LEU A 41 -3.09 -7.18 -5.02
N ARG A 42 -3.11 -8.19 -4.13
CA ARG A 42 -2.26 -9.37 -4.27
C ARG A 42 -2.61 -10.20 -5.50
N GLY A 43 -3.89 -10.31 -5.85
CA GLY A 43 -4.31 -10.97 -7.09
C GLY A 43 -3.77 -10.24 -8.33
N TRP A 44 -3.93 -8.91 -8.37
CA TRP A 44 -3.39 -8.06 -9.42
C TRP A 44 -1.86 -8.15 -9.50
N LEU A 45 -1.15 -7.97 -8.38
CA LEU A 45 0.31 -8.08 -8.32
C LEU A 45 0.81 -9.47 -8.76
N SER A 46 0.11 -10.55 -8.41
CA SER A 46 0.48 -11.91 -8.84
C SER A 46 0.36 -12.08 -10.35
N PHE A 47 -0.64 -11.44 -10.97
CA PHE A 47 -0.78 -11.39 -12.43
C PHE A 47 0.36 -10.59 -13.09
N PHE A 48 0.79 -9.49 -12.47
CA PHE A 48 1.88 -8.66 -12.99
C PHE A 48 3.29 -9.17 -12.65
N GLY A 49 3.42 -10.19 -11.79
CA GLY A 49 4.70 -10.73 -11.33
C GLY A 49 5.72 -11.00 -12.45
N PRO A 50 5.35 -11.75 -13.50
CA PRO A 50 6.27 -12.03 -14.61
C PRO A 50 6.76 -10.77 -15.34
N TYR A 51 5.89 -9.77 -15.50
CA TYR A 51 6.24 -8.50 -16.12
C TYR A 51 7.20 -7.69 -15.24
N TRP A 52 7.01 -7.70 -13.93
CA TRP A 52 7.93 -7.01 -13.01
C TRP A 52 9.31 -7.66 -13.00
N ASP A 53 9.39 -8.99 -13.05
CA ASP A 53 10.67 -9.71 -13.13
C ASP A 53 11.42 -9.36 -14.43
N GLU A 54 10.72 -9.36 -15.57
CA GLU A 54 11.30 -8.97 -16.86
C GLU A 54 11.78 -7.51 -16.88
N ASN A 55 10.95 -6.57 -16.38
CA ASN A 55 11.32 -5.15 -16.32
C ASN A 55 12.47 -4.89 -15.32
N LEU A 56 12.52 -5.61 -14.19
CA LEU A 56 13.61 -5.50 -13.22
C LEU A 56 14.91 -6.11 -13.76
N LEU A 57 14.84 -7.20 -14.52
CA LEU A 57 15.99 -7.75 -15.24
C LEU A 57 16.52 -6.77 -16.29
N ALA A 58 15.63 -6.21 -17.11
CA ALA A 58 16.01 -5.20 -18.10
C ALA A 58 16.61 -3.94 -17.44
N LEU A 59 16.06 -3.50 -16.31
CA LEU A 59 16.60 -2.39 -15.53
C LEU A 59 17.98 -2.74 -14.95
N LYS A 60 18.17 -3.97 -14.45
CA LYS A 60 19.44 -4.44 -13.92
C LYS A 60 20.51 -4.53 -15.00
N GLU A 61 20.15 -4.97 -16.20
CA GLU A 61 21.05 -4.96 -17.36
C GLU A 61 21.42 -3.53 -17.75
N TYR A 62 20.43 -2.62 -17.85
CA TYR A 62 20.68 -1.21 -18.16
C TYR A 62 21.63 -0.53 -17.16
N ILE A 63 21.41 -0.70 -15.85
CA ILE A 63 22.28 -0.14 -14.81
C ILE A 63 23.65 -0.83 -14.76
N GLY A 64 23.72 -2.13 -15.08
CA GLY A 64 24.98 -2.87 -15.21
C GLY A 64 25.81 -2.48 -16.43
N ILE A 65 25.15 -1.98 -17.49
CA ILE A 65 25.80 -1.44 -18.70
C ILE A 65 26.29 0.00 -18.48
N ASP A 66 25.66 0.77 -17.58
CA ASP A 66 26.01 2.17 -17.26
C ASP A 66 27.23 2.34 -16.32
N ASN A 67 27.99 1.26 -16.07
CA ASN A 67 29.17 1.26 -15.19
C ASN A 67 30.50 0.90 -15.91
N ASP A 68 30.63 1.26 -17.20
CA ASP A 68 31.91 1.30 -17.94
C ASP A 68 32.13 2.69 -18.56
#